data_AF-A0A5D4H7A0-F1
#
_entry.id   AF-A0A5D4H7A0-F1
#
_cell.length_a   1.000
_cell.length_b   1.000
_cell.length_c   1.000
_cell.angle_alpha   90.00
_cell.angle_beta   90.00
_cell.angle_gamma   90.00
#
_symmetry.space_group_name_H-M   'P 1'
#
loop_
_entity.id
_entity.type
_entity.pdbx_description
1 polymer ?
#
loop_
_entity_poly.entity_id
_entity_poly.type
_entity_poly.pdbx_seq_one_letter_code
_entity_poly.pdbx_strand_id
1 'polypeptide(L)'
;MKEVSETVLADFRAGYSNAFRIIFEMYHQVILQYVYGFCHHREEAEETTQDTFTQLFIYRNKIHGAESILPFLYAVSKRIAISHFRRKVIREEALGHIGTLSNRNPHDTQEAVLIKELNDSLHKIIEELPQQQRKVFVLNKMEDLSCQEIADQLAISKNTVKNHLAVATKTVRIKLQRLICFFLIF
;
A
#
# COMPACT_ATOMS: atom_id res chain seq x y z
N MET A 1 -7.81 -16.87 4.78
CA MET A 1 -6.44 -16.39 5.05
C MET A 1 -6.08 -16.86 6.45
N LYS A 2 -4.92 -17.49 6.66
CA LYS A 2 -4.53 -17.93 8.01
C LYS A 2 -4.25 -16.69 8.86
N GLU A 3 -4.82 -16.62 10.05
CA GLU A 3 -4.60 -15.54 11.01
C GLU A 3 -3.63 -16.00 12.09
N VAL A 4 -2.75 -15.10 12.52
CA VAL A 4 -1.86 -15.33 13.67
C VAL A 4 -2.73 -15.35 14.93
N SER A 5 -2.47 -16.28 15.85
CA SER A 5 -3.19 -16.31 17.13
C SER A 5 -2.63 -15.28 18.11
N GLU A 6 -3.45 -14.84 19.06
CA GLU A 6 -3.03 -13.95 20.14
C GLU A 6 -1.88 -14.53 20.98
N THR A 7 -1.81 -15.85 21.12
CA THR A 7 -0.70 -16.54 21.78
C THR A 7 0.63 -16.33 21.04
N VAL A 8 0.63 -16.45 19.71
CA VAL A 8 1.83 -16.20 18.89
C VAL A 8 2.24 -14.73 18.97
N LEU A 9 1.27 -13.80 19.03
CA LEU A 9 1.59 -12.38 19.23
C LEU A 9 2.23 -12.10 20.60
N ALA A 10 1.73 -12.72 21.67
CA ALA A 10 2.32 -12.58 23.00
C ALA A 10 3.76 -13.07 23.02
N ASP A 11 4.03 -14.25 22.44
CA ASP A 11 5.36 -14.81 22.34
C ASP A 11 6.29 -13.95 21.45
N PHE A 12 5.73 -13.40 20.37
CA PHE A 12 6.45 -12.49 19.49
C PHE A 12 6.89 -11.23 20.24
N ARG A 13 6.00 -10.60 21.02
CA ARG A 13 6.33 -9.43 21.87
C ARG A 13 7.43 -9.76 22.87
N ALA A 14 7.37 -10.93 23.49
CA ALA A 14 8.37 -11.44 24.42
C ALA A 14 9.74 -11.71 23.77
N GLY A 15 9.83 -11.71 22.43
CA GLY A 15 11.07 -11.86 21.68
C GLY A 15 11.42 -13.31 21.34
N TYR A 16 10.48 -14.25 21.47
CA TYR A 16 10.72 -15.63 21.07
C TYR A 16 10.87 -15.74 19.55
N SER A 17 12.02 -16.27 19.11
CA SER A 17 12.36 -16.41 17.68
C SER A 17 11.38 -17.29 16.91
N ASN A 18 10.82 -18.31 17.55
CA ASN A 18 9.81 -19.19 16.94
C ASN A 18 8.55 -18.44 16.54
N ALA A 19 8.10 -17.48 17.36
CA ALA A 19 6.91 -16.69 17.06
C ALA A 19 7.15 -15.76 15.86
N PHE A 20 8.33 -15.14 15.77
CA PHE A 20 8.71 -14.37 14.59
C PHE A 20 8.77 -15.25 13.33
N ARG A 21 9.33 -16.46 13.42
CA ARG A 21 9.37 -17.41 12.29
C ARG A 21 7.97 -17.74 11.78
N ILE A 22 7.01 -18.03 12.68
CA ILE A 22 5.61 -18.32 12.30
C ILE A 22 5.01 -17.15 11.53
N ILE A 23 5.18 -15.92 12.03
CA ILE A 23 4.67 -14.71 11.37
C ILE A 23 5.35 -14.50 10.01
N PHE A 24 6.66 -14.71 9.93
CA PHE A 24 7.44 -14.59 8.70
C PHE A 24 6.99 -15.59 7.65
N GLU A 25 6.93 -16.88 7.96
CA GLU A 25 6.49 -17.92 7.03
C GLU A 25 5.05 -17.68 6.53
N MET A 26 4.20 -17.10 7.37
CA MET A 26 2.81 -16.81 7.02
C MET A 26 2.67 -15.63 6.05
N TYR A 27 3.46 -14.57 6.23
CA TYR A 27 3.24 -13.30 5.51
C TYR A 27 4.34 -12.93 4.53
N HIS A 28 5.52 -13.57 4.57
CA HIS A 28 6.66 -13.19 3.74
C HIS A 28 6.30 -13.16 2.25
N GLN A 29 5.73 -14.25 1.73
CA GLN A 29 5.41 -14.33 0.31
C GLN A 29 4.34 -13.33 -0.11
N VAL A 30 3.36 -13.07 0.76
CA VAL A 30 2.30 -12.10 0.53
C VAL A 30 2.86 -10.69 0.43
N ILE A 31 3.76 -10.33 1.34
CA ILE A 31 4.40 -9.00 1.34
C ILE A 31 5.39 -8.87 0.18
N LEU A 32 6.15 -9.91 -0.14
CA LEU A 32 7.06 -9.91 -1.28
C LEU A 32 6.32 -9.67 -2.59
N GLN A 33 5.22 -10.38 -2.84
CA GLN A 33 4.39 -10.18 -4.03
C GLN A 33 3.77 -8.78 -4.06
N TYR A 34 3.26 -8.31 -2.92
CA TYR A 34 2.70 -6.97 -2.81
C TYR A 34 3.74 -5.90 -3.16
N VAL A 35 4.94 -5.96 -2.59
CA VAL A 35 6.03 -5.02 -2.85
C VAL A 35 6.53 -5.12 -4.29
N TYR A 36 6.66 -6.33 -4.82
CA TYR A 36 7.04 -6.56 -6.21
C TYR A 36 6.08 -5.87 -7.19
N GLY A 37 4.79 -5.82 -6.88
CA GLY A 37 3.80 -5.06 -7.64
C GLY A 37 4.04 -3.54 -7.69
N PHE A 38 4.83 -2.97 -6.77
CA PHE A 38 5.21 -1.55 -6.79
C PHE A 38 6.52 -1.29 -7.53
N CYS A 39 7.57 -2.09 -7.28
CA CYS A 39 8.90 -1.83 -7.81
C CYS A 39 9.20 -2.57 -9.13
N HIS A 40 8.50 -3.68 -9.42
CA HIS A 40 8.77 -4.60 -10.53
C HIS A 40 10.23 -5.07 -10.64
N HIS A 41 10.98 -4.99 -9.53
CA HIS A 41 12.37 -5.38 -9.45
C HIS A 41 12.53 -6.34 -8.28
N ARG A 42 13.02 -7.54 -8.56
CA ARG A 42 13.06 -8.62 -7.56
C ARG A 42 13.93 -8.28 -6.36
N GLU A 43 15.16 -7.82 -6.58
CA GLU A 43 16.09 -7.50 -5.48
C GLU A 43 15.54 -6.37 -4.59
N GLU A 44 15.06 -5.28 -5.18
CA GLU A 44 14.40 -4.19 -4.43
C GLU A 44 13.18 -4.68 -3.64
N ALA A 45 12.42 -5.65 -4.18
CA ALA A 45 11.28 -6.23 -3.48
C ALA A 45 11.70 -7.10 -2.28
N GLU A 46 12.75 -7.91 -2.44
CA GLU A 46 13.31 -8.74 -1.38
C GLU A 46 13.90 -7.87 -0.25
N GLU A 47 14.67 -6.84 -0.58
CA GLU A 47 15.23 -5.88 0.38
C GLU A 47 14.13 -5.14 1.15
N THR A 48 13.14 -4.57 0.45
CA THR A 48 12.02 -3.87 1.08
C THR A 48 11.19 -4.81 1.97
N THR A 49 11.03 -6.07 1.57
CA THR A 49 10.33 -7.08 2.37
C THR A 49 11.13 -7.36 3.66
N GLN A 50 12.44 -7.56 3.55
CA GLN A 50 13.32 -7.75 4.70
C GLN A 50 13.25 -6.57 5.67
N ASP A 51 13.34 -5.34 5.17
CA ASP A 51 13.21 -4.14 5.99
C ASP A 51 11.85 -4.04 6.68
N THR A 52 10.78 -4.45 5.99
CA THR A 52 9.42 -4.48 6.55
C THR A 52 9.35 -5.41 7.77
N PHE A 53 9.91 -6.63 7.67
CA PHE A 53 9.92 -7.57 8.79
C PHE A 53 10.86 -7.12 9.91
N THR A 54 11.97 -6.44 9.59
CA THR A 54 12.83 -5.78 10.58
C THR A 54 12.05 -4.73 11.38
N GLN A 55 11.28 -3.88 10.69
CA GLN A 55 10.43 -2.88 11.34
C GLN A 55 9.33 -3.51 12.20
N LEU A 56 8.73 -4.62 11.74
CA LEU A 56 7.77 -5.39 12.55
C LEU A 56 8.42 -5.87 13.85
N PHE A 57 9.64 -6.42 13.78
CA PHE A 57 10.37 -6.87 14.96
C PHE A 57 10.67 -5.71 15.93
N ILE A 58 11.16 -4.57 15.41
CA ILE A 58 11.46 -3.38 16.23
C ILE A 58 10.20 -2.84 16.93
N TYR A 59 9.07 -2.80 16.22
CA TYR A 59 7.82 -2.23 16.73
C TYR A 59 6.83 -3.25 17.29
N ARG A 60 7.25 -4.49 17.54
CA ARG A 60 6.39 -5.59 18.03
C ARG A 60 5.53 -5.23 19.24
N ASN A 61 6.05 -4.42 20.16
CA ASN A 61 5.33 -3.97 21.37
C ASN A 61 4.22 -2.95 21.09
N LYS A 62 4.18 -2.37 19.89
CA LYS A 62 3.16 -1.40 19.46
C LYS A 62 2.04 -2.03 18.61
N ILE A 63 2.18 -3.28 18.20
CA ILE A 63 1.10 -4.03 17.54
C ILE A 63 0.02 -4.26 18.57
N HIS A 64 -1.24 -3.89 18.29
CA HIS A 64 -2.31 -3.94 19.29
C HIS A 64 -2.97 -5.33 19.42
N GLY A 65 -3.17 -6.03 18.31
CA GLY A 65 -3.71 -7.39 18.24
C GLY A 65 -3.15 -8.16 17.04
N ALA A 66 -3.37 -9.47 16.99
CA ALA A 66 -2.78 -10.33 15.96
C ALA A 66 -3.33 -10.00 14.56
N GLU A 67 -4.59 -9.55 14.49
CA GLU A 67 -5.25 -9.05 13.28
C GLU A 67 -4.59 -7.79 12.71
N SER A 68 -3.83 -7.06 13.54
CA SER A 68 -3.14 -5.83 13.15
C SER A 68 -1.79 -6.07 12.47
N ILE A 69 -1.24 -7.30 12.51
CA ILE A 69 0.08 -7.62 11.95
C ILE A 69 0.10 -7.41 10.44
N LEU A 70 -0.84 -8.02 9.71
CA LEU A 70 -0.87 -7.92 8.25
C LEU A 70 -1.15 -6.48 7.75
N PRO A 71 -2.12 -5.74 8.31
CA PRO A 71 -2.28 -4.31 8.03
C PRO A 71 -1.02 -3.48 8.30
N PHE A 72 -0.29 -3.76 9.39
CA PHE A 72 0.98 -3.11 9.69
C PHE A 72 2.03 -3.40 8.61
N LEU A 73 2.19 -4.67 8.22
CA LEU A 73 3.15 -5.08 7.19
C LEU A 73 2.85 -4.41 5.85
N TYR A 74 1.58 -4.31 5.44
CA TYR A 74 1.20 -3.59 4.23
C TYR A 74 1.51 -2.09 4.30
N ALA A 75 1.21 -1.45 5.42
CA ALA A 75 1.45 -0.02 5.60
C ALA A 75 2.94 0.32 5.58
N VAL A 76 3.76 -0.48 6.27
CA VAL A 76 5.20 -0.27 6.36
C VAL A 76 5.90 -0.59 5.04
N SER A 77 5.59 -1.72 4.42
CA SER A 77 6.19 -2.11 3.13
C SER A 77 5.90 -1.10 2.03
N LYS A 78 4.65 -0.60 1.94
CA LYS A 78 4.29 0.47 1.01
C LYS A 78 5.11 1.75 1.26
N ARG A 79 5.22 2.18 2.52
CA ARG A 79 6.00 3.38 2.87
C ARG A 79 7.47 3.24 2.46
N ILE A 80 8.07 2.07 2.72
CA ILE A 80 9.46 1.78 2.36
C ILE A 80 9.61 1.79 0.83
N ALA A 81 8.77 1.04 0.10
CA ALA A 81 8.80 0.99 -1.36
C ALA A 81 8.69 2.38 -2.01
N ILE A 82 7.74 3.22 -1.57
CA ILE A 82 7.60 4.60 -2.06
C ILE A 82 8.86 5.42 -1.75
N SER A 83 9.43 5.26 -0.55
CA SER A 83 10.65 5.96 -0.17
C SER A 83 11.85 5.55 -1.05
N HIS A 84 11.98 4.27 -1.43
CA HIS A 84 13.02 3.82 -2.37
C HIS A 84 12.79 4.42 -3.76
N PHE A 85 11.56 4.35 -4.26
CA PHE A 85 11.20 4.91 -5.56
C PHE A 85 11.50 6.42 -5.64
N ARG A 86 11.10 7.20 -4.62
CA ARG A 86 11.38 8.64 -4.58
C ARG A 86 12.88 8.95 -4.61
N ARG A 87 13.69 8.18 -3.86
CA ARG A 87 15.15 8.33 -3.87
C ARG A 87 15.76 8.00 -5.23
N LYS A 88 15.23 6.98 -5.91
CA LYS A 88 15.66 6.58 -7.26
C LYS A 88 15.38 7.68 -8.28
N VAL A 89 14.17 8.22 -8.29
CA VAL A 89 13.78 9.34 -9.17
C VAL A 89 14.67 10.56 -8.94
N ILE A 90 14.85 11.00 -7.68
CA ILE A 90 15.73 12.15 -7.37
C ILE A 90 17.17 11.89 -7.83
N ARG A 91 17.67 10.66 -7.65
CA ARG A 91 19.04 10.29 -8.08
C ARG A 91 19.18 10.28 -9.59
N GLU A 92 18.18 9.77 -10.31
CA GLU A 92 18.17 9.75 -11.78
C GLU A 92 18.00 11.16 -12.38
N GLU A 93 17.20 12.02 -11.76
CA GLU A 93 17.08 13.44 -12.09
C GLU A 93 18.42 14.17 -11.90
N ALA A 94 19.10 13.93 -10.77
CA ALA A 94 20.43 14.50 -10.51
C ALA A 94 21.50 14.01 -11.48
N LEU A 95 21.31 12.82 -12.08
CA LEU A 95 22.19 12.23 -13.08
C LEU A 95 21.75 12.53 -14.52
N GLY A 96 20.65 13.26 -14.74
CA GLY A 96 20.13 13.61 -16.07
C GLY A 96 19.58 12.43 -16.89
N HIS A 97 19.29 11.28 -16.25
CA HIS A 97 18.86 10.04 -16.90
C HIS A 97 17.34 9.85 -16.79
N ILE A 98 16.55 10.69 -17.47
CA ILE A 98 15.08 10.59 -17.44
C ILE A 98 14.55 9.39 -18.28
N GLY A 99 15.40 8.72 -19.06
CA GLY A 99 14.96 7.74 -20.07
C GLY A 99 14.85 6.27 -19.66
N THR A 100 15.38 5.82 -18.53
CA THR A 100 15.60 4.38 -18.27
C THR A 100 14.54 3.67 -17.42
N LEU A 101 13.58 4.38 -16.82
CA LEU A 101 12.51 3.74 -16.03
C LEU A 101 11.42 3.07 -16.90
N SER A 102 11.50 3.20 -18.23
CA SER A 102 10.43 2.74 -19.13
C SER A 102 10.54 1.28 -19.59
N ASN A 103 11.59 0.55 -19.21
CA ASN A 103 11.72 -0.85 -19.65
C ASN A 103 11.00 -1.82 -18.69
N ARG A 104 9.67 -1.70 -18.63
CA ARG A 104 8.82 -2.68 -17.94
C ARG A 104 8.52 -3.81 -18.91
N ASN A 105 9.02 -5.00 -18.62
CA ASN A 105 8.66 -6.22 -19.35
C ASN A 105 7.15 -6.47 -19.24
N PRO A 106 6.42 -6.56 -20.37
CA PRO A 106 5.03 -6.99 -20.37
C PRO A 106 5.00 -8.52 -20.44
N HIS A 107 5.14 -9.19 -19.31
CA HIS A 107 4.83 -10.61 -19.20
C HIS A 107 3.54 -10.77 -18.38
N ASP A 108 2.39 -10.69 -19.07
CA ASP A 108 1.45 -11.80 -19.28
C ASP A 108 0.08 -11.25 -19.73
N THR A 109 -0.40 -11.72 -20.89
CA THR A 109 -1.45 -11.10 -21.70
C THR A 109 -2.88 -11.16 -21.13
N GLN A 110 -3.09 -11.81 -19.99
CA GLN A 110 -4.37 -11.83 -19.26
C GLN A 110 -4.33 -10.97 -18.01
N GLU A 111 -3.21 -10.98 -17.27
CA GLU A 111 -3.03 -10.16 -16.07
C GLU A 111 -2.99 -8.67 -16.42
N ALA A 112 -2.36 -8.31 -17.54
CA ALA A 112 -2.36 -6.93 -18.04
C ALA A 112 -3.76 -6.42 -18.40
N VAL A 113 -4.63 -7.28 -18.94
CA VAL A 113 -6.02 -6.93 -19.28
C VAL A 113 -6.84 -6.75 -18.01
N LEU A 114 -6.73 -7.67 -17.05
CA LEU A 114 -7.41 -7.59 -15.77
C LEU A 114 -6.98 -6.36 -14.95
N ILE A 115 -5.67 -6.05 -14.95
CA ILE A 115 -5.12 -4.84 -14.32
C ILE A 115 -5.70 -3.58 -14.98
N LYS A 116 -5.82 -3.57 -16.32
CA LYS A 116 -6.42 -2.45 -17.05
C LYS A 116 -7.89 -2.28 -16.69
N GLU A 117 -8.68 -3.35 -16.69
CA GLU A 117 -10.10 -3.32 -16.32
C GLU A 117 -10.33 -2.89 -14.87
N LEU A 118 -9.45 -3.32 -13.95
CA LEU A 118 -9.48 -2.91 -12.56
C LEU A 118 -9.15 -1.41 -12.41
N ASN A 119 -8.15 -0.93 -13.16
CA ASN A 119 -7.77 0.49 -13.18
C ASN A 119 -8.88 1.39 -13.76
N ASP A 120 -9.53 0.96 -14.83
CA ASP A 120 -10.65 1.66 -15.46
C ASP A 120 -11.85 1.72 -14.50
N SER A 121 -12.12 0.61 -13.81
CA SER A 121 -13.18 0.55 -12.80
C SER A 121 -12.88 1.43 -11.59
N LEU A 122 -11.62 1.47 -11.14
CA LEU A 122 -11.19 2.37 -10.08
C LEU A 122 -11.36 3.84 -10.48
N HIS A 123 -11.02 4.21 -11.72
CA HIS A 123 -11.23 5.56 -12.23
C HIS A 123 -12.72 5.94 -12.20
N LYS A 124 -13.61 5.07 -12.68
CA LYS A 124 -15.06 5.30 -12.63
C LYS A 124 -15.55 5.51 -11.20
N ILE A 125 -15.09 4.69 -10.25
CA ILE A 125 -15.44 4.84 -8.83
C ILE A 125 -14.99 6.20 -8.27
N ILE A 126 -13.79 6.65 -8.64
CA ILE A 126 -13.26 7.96 -8.24
C ILE A 126 -14.08 9.09 -8.86
N GLU A 127 -14.50 8.96 -10.12
CA GLU A 127 -15.33 9.95 -10.81
C GLU A 127 -16.70 10.13 -10.17
N GLU A 128 -17.28 9.06 -9.62
CA GLU A 128 -18.56 9.05 -8.90
C GLU A 128 -18.49 9.72 -7.51
N LEU A 129 -17.30 10.05 -7.01
CA LEU A 129 -17.16 10.78 -5.76
C LEU A 129 -17.66 12.22 -5.92
N PRO A 130 -18.33 12.79 -4.88
CA PRO A 130 -18.63 14.21 -4.85
C PRO A 130 -17.38 15.05 -5.10
N GLN A 131 -17.52 16.14 -5.86
CA GLN A 131 -16.39 16.91 -6.40
C GLN A 131 -15.29 17.22 -5.38
N GLN A 132 -15.66 17.66 -4.17
CA GLN A 132 -14.68 17.99 -3.12
C GLN A 132 -14.00 16.77 -2.52
N GLN A 133 -14.73 15.66 -2.35
CA GLN A 133 -14.16 14.39 -1.90
C GLN A 133 -13.20 13.82 -2.92
N ARG A 134 -13.56 13.90 -4.21
CA ARG A 134 -12.70 13.49 -5.33
C ARG A 134 -11.39 14.27 -5.35
N LYS A 135 -11.46 15.61 -5.29
CA LYS A 135 -10.27 16.49 -5.27
C LYS A 135 -9.35 16.14 -4.10
N VAL A 136 -9.89 16.06 -2.89
CA VAL A 136 -9.10 15.70 -1.69
C VAL A 136 -8.49 14.30 -1.82
N PHE A 137 -9.24 13.34 -2.38
CA PHE A 137 -8.76 11.98 -2.57
C PHE A 137 -7.61 11.91 -3.59
N VAL A 138 -7.74 12.57 -4.75
CA VAL A 138 -6.70 12.62 -5.78
C VAL A 138 -5.44 13.29 -5.25
N LEU A 139 -5.57 14.48 -4.65
CA LEU A 139 -4.43 15.21 -4.09
C LEU A 139 -3.69 14.37 -3.03
N ASN A 140 -4.42 13.63 -2.18
CA ASN A 140 -3.79 12.83 -1.14
C ASN A 140 -3.24 11.48 -1.62
N LYS A 141 -3.90 10.82 -2.58
CA LYS A 141 -3.60 9.43 -2.96
C LYS A 141 -2.81 9.29 -4.24
N MET A 142 -2.84 10.30 -5.11
CA MET A 142 -2.16 10.29 -6.41
C MET A 142 -1.02 11.31 -6.44
N GLU A 143 -1.19 12.44 -5.77
CA GLU A 143 -0.17 13.49 -5.71
C GLU A 143 0.58 13.53 -4.36
N ASP A 144 0.24 12.63 -3.42
CA ASP A 144 0.87 12.47 -2.10
C ASP A 144 0.89 13.73 -1.20
N LEU A 145 0.00 14.71 -1.43
CA LEU A 145 -0.10 15.88 -0.56
C LEU A 145 -0.62 15.51 0.84
N SER A 146 -0.04 16.12 1.85
CA SER A 146 -0.49 16.01 3.23
C SER A 146 -1.84 16.70 3.43
N CYS A 147 -2.58 16.31 4.47
CA CYS A 147 -3.85 16.98 4.79
C CYS A 147 -3.69 18.48 5.08
N GLN A 148 -2.49 18.94 5.43
CA GLN A 148 -2.21 20.36 5.65
C GLN A 148 -2.06 21.08 4.30
N GLU A 149 -1.22 20.57 3.40
CA GLU A 149 -1.01 21.17 2.08
C GLU A 149 -2.31 21.24 1.27
N ILE A 150 -3.15 20.20 1.36
CA ILE A 150 -4.48 20.18 0.72
C ILE A 150 -5.42 21.22 1.35
N ALA A 151 -5.36 21.40 2.67
CA ALA A 151 -6.18 22.39 3.37
C ALA A 151 -5.85 23.80 2.91
N ASP A 152 -4.55 24.08 2.79
CA ASP A 152 -4.02 25.37 2.34
C ASP A 152 -4.38 25.61 0.85
N GLN A 153 -4.21 24.60 -0.01
CA GLN A 153 -4.50 24.69 -1.45
C GLN A 153 -5.99 24.85 -1.75
N LEU A 154 -6.87 24.19 -1.00
CA LEU A 154 -8.32 24.24 -1.20
C LEU A 154 -9.03 25.29 -0.34
N ALA A 155 -8.28 26.04 0.49
CA ALA A 155 -8.79 27.03 1.43
C ALA A 155 -9.91 26.47 2.34
N ILE A 156 -9.71 25.25 2.87
CA ILE A 156 -10.62 24.59 3.82
C ILE A 156 -9.87 24.12 5.06
N SER A 157 -10.58 23.79 6.13
CA SER A 157 -9.91 23.30 7.35
C SER A 157 -9.26 21.93 7.15
N LYS A 158 -8.13 21.67 7.81
CA LYS A 158 -7.50 20.34 7.88
C LYS A 158 -8.47 19.25 8.34
N ASN A 159 -9.41 19.58 9.22
CA ASN A 159 -10.43 18.64 9.67
C ASN A 159 -11.43 18.32 8.55
N THR A 160 -11.81 19.32 7.75
CA THR A 160 -12.65 19.14 6.56
C THR A 160 -11.94 18.23 5.54
N VAL A 161 -10.64 18.42 5.30
CA VAL A 161 -9.83 17.53 4.45
C VAL A 161 -9.84 16.10 4.98
N LYS A 162 -9.58 15.89 6.28
CA LYS A 162 -9.61 14.56 6.89
C LYS A 162 -10.98 13.88 6.73
N ASN A 163 -12.07 14.64 6.92
CA ASN A 163 -13.43 14.12 6.77
C ASN A 163 -13.73 13.74 5.32
N HIS A 164 -13.41 14.62 4.36
CA HIS A 164 -13.56 14.31 2.94
C HIS A 164 -12.74 13.10 2.52
N LEU A 165 -11.49 13.00 2.98
CA LEU A 165 -10.61 11.87 2.69
C LEU A 165 -11.14 10.57 3.30
N ALA A 166 -11.63 10.59 4.54
CA ALA A 166 -12.20 9.43 5.21
C ALA A 166 -13.45 8.92 4.47
N VAL A 167 -14.37 9.81 4.10
CA VAL A 167 -15.58 9.46 3.34
C VAL A 167 -15.22 8.95 1.95
N ALA A 168 -14.34 9.63 1.22
CA ALA A 168 -13.87 9.21 -0.10
C ALA A 168 -13.24 7.81 -0.04
N THR A 169 -12.31 7.59 0.89
CA THR A 169 -11.62 6.30 1.06
C THR A 169 -12.60 5.18 1.38
N LYS A 170 -13.59 5.44 2.24
CA LYS A 170 -14.64 4.46 2.57
C LYS A 170 -15.47 4.10 1.33
N THR A 171 -15.92 5.09 0.57
CA THR A 171 -16.73 4.89 -0.64
C THR A 171 -15.97 4.10 -1.69
N VAL A 172 -14.72 4.49 -1.97
CA VAL A 172 -13.86 3.78 -2.94
C VAL A 172 -13.66 2.33 -2.50
N ARG A 173 -13.36 2.08 -1.22
CA ARG A 173 -13.16 0.73 -0.69
C ARG A 173 -14.40 -0.15 -0.84
N ILE A 174 -15.60 0.35 -0.49
CA ILE A 174 -16.85 -0.43 -0.58
C ILE A 174 -17.15 -0.80 -2.03
N LYS A 175 -17.02 0.15 -2.95
CA LYS A 175 -17.29 -0.10 -4.38
C LYS A 175 -16.28 -1.08 -4.97
N LEU A 176 -15.00 -0.94 -4.62
CA LEU A 176 -13.96 -1.86 -5.07
C LEU A 176 -14.16 -3.28 -4.50
N GLN A 177 -14.55 -3.41 -3.23
CA GLN A 177 -14.89 -4.70 -2.63
C GLN A 177 -16.07 -5.38 -3.35
N ARG A 178 -17.11 -4.63 -3.72
CA ARG A 178 -18.24 -5.17 -4.50
C ARG A 178 -17.81 -5.69 -5.87
N LEU A 179 -16.93 -4.95 -6.56
CA LEU A 179 -16.37 -5.39 -7.84
C LEU A 179 -15.56 -6.67 -7.66
N ILE A 180 -14.65 -6.71 -6.69
CA ILE A 180 -13.84 -7.90 -6.40
C ILE A 180 -14.73 -9.09 -6.06
N CYS A 181 -15.76 -8.92 -5.22
CA CYS A 181 -16.72 -9.99 -4.93
C CYS A 181 -17.47 -10.46 -6.19
N PHE A 182 -17.82 -9.56 -7.10
CA PHE A 182 -18.46 -9.93 -8.37
C PHE A 182 -17.52 -10.79 -9.25
N PHE A 183 -16.26 -10.39 -9.37
CA PHE A 183 -15.23 -11.13 -10.11
C PHE A 183 -14.79 -12.45 -9.45
N LEU A 184 -15.10 -12.68 -8.17
CA LEU A 184 -14.82 -13.94 -7.48
C LEU A 184 -15.98 -14.94 -7.55
N ILE A 185 -17.17 -14.49 -7.98
CA ILE A 185 -18.39 -15.32 -8.10
C ILE A 185 -18.58 -15.84 -9.54
N PHE A 186 -17.95 -15.19 -10.52
CA PHE A 186 -17.95 -15.57 -11.94
C PHE A 186 -16.55 -16.01 -12.37
#